data_AF-H2AM70-F1
#
_entry.id   AF-H2AM70-F1
#
_cell.length_a   1.000
_cell.length_b   1.000
_cell.length_c   1.000
_cell.angle_alpha   90.00
_cell.angle_beta   90.00
_cell.angle_gamma   90.00
#
_symmetry.space_group_name_H-M   'P 1'
#
loop_
_entity.id
_entity.type
_entity.pdbx_description
1 polymer ?
#
loop_
_entity_poly.entity_id
_entity_poly.type
_entity_poly.pdbx_seq_one_letter_code
_entity_poly.pdbx_strand_id
1 'polypeptide(L)'
;MQRLPIGSDTGYNNLYLKLVRASHSAPRRKEGFLRYNPPPEKLIHPFYRATPIEQFRLCYKQRNTSIANGKPIFSSLILHPKTFKTILTPISLKFNSNIGLHKWVNDYNLNLSTRKIQLCQLSNDTIPKFHLHDISDDQQFKEIIQLMSRSKCEMEAIKPLALNSLLDYFMLNSDKSIFLEDAYFSILQKHTHSIEGLKLVLGSMSMHIELSVIDQFRTVEKLLFQALNTFNQLNTVKPIPLSELFFLIDEKFHLEHHCTESFKPYIIEELIHYYTKIKDITTAKNLLNKLIFVNNIIPSISTISSYLDLVREKSQAKNKKYCRQKQIIYISDLMPILEQPSSTLRKAKLLILKFLTPLCIHYNEILSLMRILKENNDMKLFLSIKSHFIDAIVKMETRSNGEESRNLASFYMLVEDDISDKDCTTFIHSFASTGNFSMISRIIESHGVEVDEKLARRIVERLPKDSEYKSPLYNRLKILFYGKYITQFDIGNA
;
A
#
# COMPACT_ATOMS: atom_id res chain seq x y z
N MET A 1 11.20 -17.81 17.47
CA MET A 1 10.00 -17.06 17.04
C MET A 1 9.31 -17.84 15.94
N GLN A 2 8.04 -18.21 16.13
CA GLN A 2 7.28 -19.06 15.21
C GLN A 2 7.16 -18.38 13.83
N ARG A 3 7.93 -18.93 12.88
CA ARG A 3 7.82 -18.66 11.44
C ARG A 3 6.44 -19.10 10.97
N LEU A 4 5.77 -18.32 10.11
CA LEU A 4 4.73 -18.88 9.25
C LEU A 4 5.41 -19.96 8.38
N PRO A 5 4.99 -21.23 8.44
CA PRO A 5 5.65 -22.27 7.68
C PRO A 5 5.24 -22.12 6.22
N ILE A 6 6.20 -21.80 5.35
CA ILE A 6 6.18 -22.28 3.97
C ILE A 6 6.77 -23.70 4.04
N GLY A 7 5.95 -24.63 4.52
CA GLY A 7 6.29 -26.02 4.74
C GLY A 7 5.24 -26.91 4.09
N SER A 8 5.72 -27.84 3.28
CA SER A 8 4.98 -28.90 2.61
C SER A 8 4.28 -29.83 3.62
N ASP A 9 3.00 -29.58 3.93
CA ASP A 9 2.21 -30.48 4.79
C ASP A 9 1.27 -31.37 3.97
N THR A 10 1.75 -32.58 3.72
CA THR A 10 1.07 -33.73 3.12
C THR A 10 -0.06 -34.31 4.00
N GLY A 11 -0.30 -33.79 5.20
CA GLY A 11 -1.37 -34.22 6.10
C GLY A 11 -2.76 -33.62 5.81
N TYR A 12 -2.83 -32.33 5.47
CA TYR A 12 -4.11 -31.63 5.21
C TYR A 12 -4.73 -31.99 3.85
N ASN A 13 -3.90 -32.41 2.89
CA ASN A 13 -4.35 -32.89 1.59
C ASN A 13 -5.25 -34.14 1.73
N ASN A 14 -5.02 -35.01 2.72
CA ASN A 14 -5.81 -36.23 2.86
C ASN A 14 -7.24 -36.00 3.37
N LEU A 15 -7.48 -34.98 4.21
CA LEU A 15 -8.83 -34.66 4.68
C LEU A 15 -9.64 -33.92 3.60
N TYR A 16 -8.99 -33.02 2.85
CA TYR A 16 -9.60 -32.30 1.73
C TYR A 16 -9.86 -33.24 0.54
N LEU A 17 -8.94 -34.16 0.23
CA LEU A 17 -9.13 -35.19 -0.79
C LEU A 17 -10.19 -36.23 -0.39
N LYS A 18 -10.34 -36.56 0.90
CA LYS A 18 -11.45 -37.41 1.38
C LYS A 18 -12.82 -36.73 1.22
N LEU A 19 -12.92 -35.43 1.50
CA LEU A 19 -14.14 -34.64 1.28
C LEU A 19 -14.48 -34.49 -0.21
N VAL A 20 -13.47 -34.29 -1.07
CA VAL A 20 -13.65 -34.19 -2.53
C VAL A 20 -13.98 -35.55 -3.15
N ARG A 21 -13.41 -36.67 -2.67
CA ARG A 21 -13.77 -38.02 -3.15
C ARG A 21 -15.16 -38.46 -2.71
N ALA A 22 -15.59 -38.11 -1.49
CA ALA A 22 -16.94 -38.40 -1.00
C ALA A 22 -18.03 -37.63 -1.79
N SER A 23 -17.71 -36.48 -2.39
CA SER A 23 -18.64 -35.73 -3.24
C SER A 23 -18.71 -36.21 -4.71
N HIS A 24 -17.89 -37.19 -5.12
CA HIS A 24 -17.91 -37.75 -6.48
C HIS A 24 -18.81 -38.99 -6.62
N SER A 25 -19.40 -39.52 -5.53
CA SER A 25 -20.31 -40.67 -5.54
C SER A 25 -21.78 -40.31 -5.32
N ALA A 26 -22.14 -39.02 -5.29
CA ALA A 26 -23.53 -38.57 -5.14
C ALA A 26 -24.02 -37.86 -6.43
N PRO A 27 -25.30 -38.04 -6.82
CA PRO A 27 -25.83 -37.52 -8.07
C PRO A 27 -25.80 -35.99 -8.09
N ARG A 28 -25.44 -35.45 -9.27
CA ARG A 28 -25.23 -34.02 -9.57
C ARG A 28 -26.42 -33.14 -9.14
N ARG A 29 -26.37 -32.56 -7.95
CA ARG A 29 -27.07 -31.30 -7.65
C ARG A 29 -26.15 -30.13 -8.01
N LYS A 30 -26.72 -29.11 -8.68
CA LYS A 30 -26.10 -27.79 -8.87
C LYS A 30 -25.94 -27.10 -7.52
N GLU A 31 -25.04 -27.57 -6.67
CA GLU A 31 -24.68 -26.89 -5.42
C GLU A 31 -23.43 -26.07 -5.69
N GLY A 32 -23.55 -24.75 -5.48
CA GLY A 32 -22.45 -23.81 -5.61
C GLY A 32 -21.26 -24.24 -4.77
N PHE A 33 -20.08 -23.70 -5.12
CA PHE A 33 -18.85 -23.79 -4.33
C PHE A 33 -19.16 -24.00 -2.85
N LEU A 34 -18.82 -25.18 -2.31
CA LEU A 34 -18.94 -25.49 -0.89
C LEU A 34 -18.53 -24.26 -0.09
N ARG A 35 -19.40 -23.82 0.83
CA ARG A 35 -19.22 -22.65 1.70
C ARG A 35 -17.95 -22.79 2.53
N TYR A 36 -16.80 -22.53 1.93
CA TYR A 36 -15.50 -22.59 2.57
C TYR A 36 -15.14 -21.20 3.07
N ASN A 37 -15.19 -21.02 4.39
CA ASN A 37 -14.57 -19.86 5.03
C ASN A 37 -13.11 -20.24 5.30
N PRO A 38 -12.13 -19.58 4.67
CA PRO A 38 -10.74 -19.85 4.97
C PRO A 38 -10.43 -19.50 6.44
N PRO A 39 -9.41 -20.15 7.02
CA PRO A 39 -8.90 -19.75 8.32
C PRO A 39 -8.42 -18.30 8.27
N PRO A 40 -8.53 -17.55 9.39
CA PRO A 40 -8.16 -16.14 9.47
C PRO A 40 -6.77 -15.80 8.91
N GLU A 41 -5.78 -16.67 9.11
CA GLU A 41 -4.40 -16.51 8.63
C GLU A 41 -4.29 -16.44 7.10
N LYS A 42 -5.22 -17.07 6.38
CA LYS A 42 -5.23 -17.10 4.91
C LYS A 42 -6.01 -15.93 4.29
N LEU A 43 -6.63 -15.09 5.11
CA LEU A 43 -7.31 -13.89 4.65
C LEU A 43 -6.39 -12.69 4.60
N ILE A 44 -6.53 -11.93 3.52
CA ILE A 44 -5.85 -10.67 3.32
C ILE A 44 -6.87 -9.56 3.40
N HIS A 45 -6.93 -8.93 4.57
CA HIS A 45 -7.57 -7.64 4.79
C HIS A 45 -6.84 -6.93 5.93
N PRO A 46 -6.19 -5.77 5.68
CA PRO A 46 -5.22 -5.23 6.63
C PRO A 46 -5.83 -4.67 7.91
N PHE A 47 -7.01 -4.03 7.84
CA PHE A 47 -7.54 -3.23 8.96
C PHE A 47 -8.96 -3.57 9.39
N TYR A 48 -9.69 -4.43 8.66
CA TYR A 48 -11.09 -4.68 8.99
C TYR A 48 -11.18 -5.31 10.38
N ARG A 49 -12.04 -4.79 11.25
CA ARG A 49 -12.45 -5.48 12.48
C ARG A 49 -13.96 -5.31 12.67
N ALA A 50 -14.64 -6.37 13.09
CA ALA A 50 -16.09 -6.31 13.29
C ALA A 50 -16.47 -5.23 14.30
N THR A 51 -17.38 -4.32 13.91
CA THR A 51 -17.81 -3.18 14.76
C THR A 51 -18.73 -3.65 15.88
N PRO A 52 -18.89 -2.89 16.99
CA PRO A 52 -19.79 -3.30 18.08
C PRO A 52 -21.23 -3.57 17.60
N ILE A 53 -21.75 -2.75 16.69
CA ILE A 53 -23.08 -2.94 16.08
C ILE A 53 -23.13 -4.21 15.24
N GLU A 54 -22.07 -4.49 14.48
CA GLU A 54 -21.97 -5.73 13.72
C GLU A 54 -21.91 -6.94 14.64
N GLN A 55 -21.07 -6.91 15.68
CA GLN A 55 -21.00 -7.97 16.69
C GLN A 55 -22.37 -8.21 17.33
N PHE A 56 -23.10 -7.16 17.71
CA PHE A 56 -24.47 -7.30 18.24
C PHE A 56 -25.44 -7.96 17.24
N ARG A 57 -25.45 -7.51 15.98
CA ARG A 57 -26.28 -8.11 14.92
C ARG A 57 -25.94 -9.58 14.67
N LEU A 58 -24.66 -9.91 14.78
CA LEU A 58 -24.13 -11.25 14.65
C LEU A 58 -24.55 -12.15 15.82
N CYS A 59 -24.63 -11.63 17.05
CA CYS A 59 -25.17 -12.36 18.20
C CYS A 59 -26.68 -12.61 18.06
N TYR A 60 -27.43 -11.64 17.53
CA TYR A 60 -28.90 -11.72 17.44
C TYR A 60 -29.40 -12.80 16.46
N LYS A 61 -28.75 -12.95 15.30
CA LYS A 61 -29.16 -13.94 14.29
C LYS A 61 -28.57 -15.31 14.65
N GLN A 62 -29.36 -16.31 15.05
CA GLN A 62 -28.81 -17.63 15.44
C GLN A 62 -28.30 -18.51 14.28
N ARG A 63 -28.79 -18.28 13.05
CA ARG A 63 -28.45 -19.09 11.86
C ARG A 63 -28.13 -18.21 10.66
N ASN A 64 -27.28 -18.71 9.76
CA ASN A 64 -26.90 -18.06 8.51
C ASN A 64 -26.34 -16.63 8.72
N THR A 65 -25.46 -16.47 9.70
CA THR A 65 -24.77 -15.21 9.95
C THR A 65 -23.69 -14.94 8.93
N SER A 66 -23.39 -13.67 8.69
CA SER A 66 -22.41 -13.26 7.68
C SER A 66 -21.73 -11.98 8.10
N ILE A 67 -20.40 -11.96 7.96
CA ILE A 67 -19.59 -10.76 8.18
C ILE A 67 -19.80 -9.79 7.03
N ALA A 68 -19.78 -8.49 7.31
CA ALA A 68 -19.99 -7.39 6.36
C ALA A 68 -21.27 -7.57 5.52
N ASN A 69 -22.35 -8.02 6.15
CA ASN A 69 -23.62 -8.36 5.50
C ASN A 69 -23.49 -9.37 4.33
N GLY A 70 -22.44 -10.19 4.36
CA GLY A 70 -22.13 -11.17 3.32
C GLY A 70 -21.51 -10.54 2.07
N LYS A 71 -21.06 -9.28 2.10
CA LYS A 71 -20.28 -8.71 1.00
C LYS A 71 -18.89 -9.37 0.93
N PRO A 72 -18.35 -9.58 -0.28
CA PRO A 72 -17.05 -10.24 -0.45
C PRO A 72 -15.89 -9.25 -0.26
N ILE A 73 -15.71 -8.76 0.97
CA ILE A 73 -14.69 -7.76 1.31
C ILE A 73 -13.29 -8.38 1.48
N PHE A 74 -13.23 -9.66 1.82
CA PHE A 74 -11.98 -10.33 2.08
C PHE A 74 -11.37 -10.89 0.79
N SER A 75 -10.04 -10.83 0.71
CA SER A 75 -9.28 -11.48 -0.36
C SER A 75 -8.61 -12.74 0.20
N SER A 76 -8.65 -13.83 -0.56
CA SER A 76 -8.00 -15.09 -0.17
C SER A 76 -7.38 -15.77 -1.37
N LEU A 77 -6.29 -16.48 -1.12
CA LEU A 77 -5.72 -17.43 -2.07
C LEU A 77 -6.45 -18.78 -1.92
N ILE A 78 -7.05 -19.28 -3.00
CA ILE A 78 -7.79 -20.55 -3.03
C ILE A 78 -7.27 -21.38 -4.21
N LEU A 79 -7.18 -22.70 -4.04
CA LEU A 79 -6.89 -23.61 -5.16
C LEU A 79 -8.12 -23.70 -6.07
N HIS A 80 -7.94 -23.38 -7.34
CA HIS A 80 -9.01 -23.48 -8.32
C HIS A 80 -9.39 -24.96 -8.52
N PRO A 81 -10.67 -25.33 -8.37
CA PRO A 81 -11.08 -26.74 -8.24
C PRO A 81 -10.86 -27.58 -9.50
N LYS A 82 -10.77 -26.94 -10.68
CA LYS A 82 -10.55 -27.65 -11.95
C LYS A 82 -9.10 -27.63 -12.43
N THR A 83 -8.35 -26.58 -12.10
CA THR A 83 -7.00 -26.36 -12.64
C THR A 83 -5.92 -26.56 -11.60
N PHE A 84 -6.30 -26.71 -10.33
CA PHE A 84 -5.42 -26.82 -9.16
C PHE A 84 -4.42 -25.65 -9.03
N LYS A 85 -4.63 -24.55 -9.76
CA LYS A 85 -3.83 -23.34 -9.64
C LYS A 85 -4.34 -22.49 -8.50
N THR A 86 -3.43 -21.93 -7.69
CA THR A 86 -3.78 -20.94 -6.67
C THR A 86 -4.26 -19.67 -7.34
N ILE A 87 -5.48 -19.25 -7.00
CA ILE A 87 -6.11 -18.04 -7.53
C ILE A 87 -6.50 -17.10 -6.38
N LEU A 88 -6.34 -15.81 -6.64
CA LEU A 88 -6.83 -14.78 -5.74
C LEU A 88 -8.33 -14.56 -5.97
N THR A 89 -9.13 -14.74 -4.92
CA THR A 89 -10.59 -14.69 -5.03
C THR A 89 -11.21 -13.81 -3.93
N PRO A 90 -12.24 -12.98 -4.26
CA PRO A 90 -13.11 -12.36 -3.26
C PRO A 90 -13.94 -13.37 -2.50
N ILE A 91 -13.91 -13.31 -1.17
CA ILE A 91 -14.68 -14.21 -0.32
C ILE A 91 -15.69 -13.43 0.53
N SER A 92 -16.93 -13.91 0.49
CA SER A 92 -17.96 -13.59 1.47
C SER A 92 -17.91 -14.61 2.60
N LEU A 93 -17.69 -14.16 3.84
CA LEU A 93 -17.68 -15.06 5.00
C LEU A 93 -19.10 -15.29 5.51
N LYS A 94 -19.57 -16.53 5.41
CA LYS A 94 -20.92 -16.95 5.81
C LYS A 94 -20.84 -18.14 6.73
N PHE A 95 -21.49 -18.07 7.88
CA PHE A 95 -21.40 -19.07 8.93
C PHE A 95 -22.75 -19.73 9.16
N ASN A 96 -22.72 -21.03 9.42
CA ASN A 96 -23.92 -21.79 9.69
C ASN A 96 -24.44 -21.54 11.12
N SER A 97 -23.55 -21.18 12.06
CA SER A 97 -23.84 -20.92 13.46
C SER A 97 -23.05 -19.74 14.04
N ASN A 98 -23.57 -19.16 15.12
CA ASN A 98 -22.92 -18.05 15.83
C ASN A 98 -21.65 -18.47 16.56
N ILE A 99 -21.59 -19.71 17.04
CA ILE A 99 -20.39 -20.24 17.71
C ILE A 99 -19.21 -20.24 16.73
N GLY A 100 -19.41 -20.75 15.51
CA GLY A 100 -18.37 -20.77 14.48
C GLY A 100 -17.93 -19.38 14.07
N LEU A 101 -18.87 -18.44 13.98
CA LEU A 101 -18.57 -17.03 13.70
C LEU A 101 -17.77 -16.37 14.84
N HIS A 102 -18.20 -16.51 16.09
CA HIS A 102 -17.53 -15.88 17.24
C HIS A 102 -16.11 -16.39 17.37
N LYS A 103 -15.91 -17.71 17.26
CA LYS A 103 -14.57 -18.31 17.23
C LYS A 103 -13.74 -17.68 16.11
N TRP A 104 -14.28 -17.61 14.89
CA TRP A 104 -13.56 -17.06 13.74
C TRP A 104 -13.19 -15.59 13.93
N VAL A 105 -14.10 -14.76 14.46
CA VAL A 105 -13.84 -13.32 14.71
C VAL A 105 -12.78 -13.14 15.80
N ASN A 106 -12.82 -13.95 16.86
CA ASN A 106 -11.81 -13.92 17.91
C ASN A 106 -10.43 -14.32 17.36
N ASP A 107 -10.35 -15.43 16.62
CA ASP A 107 -9.12 -15.90 15.99
C ASP A 107 -8.56 -14.85 15.01
N TYR A 108 -9.42 -14.17 14.26
CA TYR A 108 -9.03 -13.11 13.35
C TYR A 108 -8.51 -11.86 14.07
N ASN A 109 -9.19 -11.41 15.13
CA ASN A 109 -8.73 -10.28 15.94
C ASN A 109 -7.39 -10.58 16.65
N LEU A 110 -7.21 -11.81 17.15
CA LEU A 110 -5.95 -12.27 17.74
C LEU A 110 -4.82 -12.20 16.70
N ASN A 111 -5.06 -12.73 15.49
CA ASN A 111 -4.10 -12.67 14.39
C ASN A 111 -3.72 -11.24 13.94
N LEU A 112 -4.64 -10.27 14.06
CA LEU A 112 -4.32 -8.87 13.81
C LEU A 112 -3.50 -8.28 14.97
N SER A 113 -3.86 -8.61 16.21
CA SER A 113 -3.17 -8.08 17.39
C SER A 113 -1.73 -8.55 17.53
N THR A 114 -1.42 -9.79 17.12
CA THR A 114 -0.06 -10.35 17.13
C THR A 114 0.87 -9.71 16.10
N ARG A 115 0.31 -8.95 15.14
CA ARG A 115 1.09 -8.21 14.11
C ARG A 115 1.42 -6.78 14.52
N LYS A 116 1.07 -6.36 15.73
CA LYS A 116 1.48 -5.05 16.26
C LYS A 116 2.98 -5.06 16.53
N ILE A 117 3.68 -4.15 15.88
CA ILE A 117 5.13 -4.01 15.95
C ILE A 117 5.42 -2.56 16.33
N GLN A 118 6.39 -2.35 17.22
CA GLN A 118 6.89 -1.01 17.49
C GLN A 118 7.86 -0.60 16.39
N LEU A 119 7.54 0.49 15.68
CA LEU A 119 8.36 0.96 14.57
C LEU A 119 9.21 2.16 14.98
N CYS A 120 10.44 2.20 14.48
CA CYS A 120 11.39 3.30 14.68
C CYS A 120 11.58 4.08 13.38
N GLN A 121 11.90 5.36 13.49
CA GLN A 121 12.37 6.14 12.33
C GLN A 121 13.82 5.77 12.03
N LEU A 122 14.17 5.74 10.75
CA LEU A 122 15.57 5.64 10.34
C LEU A 122 16.31 6.91 10.82
N SER A 123 17.35 6.75 11.64
CA SER A 123 18.14 7.90 12.10
C SER A 123 19.07 8.38 10.98
N ASN A 124 19.14 9.69 10.78
CA ASN A 124 20.05 10.29 9.79
C ASN A 124 21.53 9.97 10.09
N ASP A 125 21.88 9.68 11.36
CA ASP A 125 23.24 9.30 11.75
C ASP A 125 23.63 7.88 11.26
N THR A 126 22.65 7.08 10.84
CA THR A 126 22.89 5.75 10.27
C THR A 126 23.24 5.78 8.78
N ILE A 127 22.99 6.91 8.11
CA ILE A 127 23.35 7.10 6.71
C ILE A 127 24.85 7.43 6.66
N PRO A 128 25.66 6.67 5.91
CA PRO A 128 27.10 6.93 5.84
C PRO A 128 27.36 8.33 5.28
N LYS A 129 28.10 9.16 6.03
CA LYS A 129 28.69 10.39 5.51
C LYS A 129 29.99 10.02 4.81
N PHE A 130 30.08 10.28 3.52
CA PHE A 130 31.26 10.02 2.72
C PHE A 130 32.14 11.26 2.72
N HIS A 131 33.31 11.17 3.36
CA HIS A 131 34.36 12.18 3.21
C HIS A 131 35.15 11.82 1.96
N LEU A 132 35.02 12.62 0.91
CA LEU A 132 35.84 12.49 -0.28
C LEU A 132 37.22 13.06 0.00
N HIS A 133 38.26 12.28 -0.28
CA HIS A 133 39.55 12.87 -0.61
C HIS A 133 39.45 13.53 -1.98
N ASP A 134 39.94 14.77 -2.12
CA ASP A 134 39.97 15.41 -3.43
C ASP A 134 41.12 14.82 -4.25
N ILE A 135 40.75 13.87 -5.09
CA ILE A 135 41.66 13.10 -5.96
C ILE A 135 41.53 13.53 -7.42
N SER A 136 40.65 14.50 -7.73
CA SER A 136 40.34 14.93 -9.09
C SER A 136 41.52 15.59 -9.82
N ASP A 137 42.49 16.14 -9.08
CA ASP A 137 43.69 16.76 -9.67
C ASP A 137 44.83 15.77 -9.94
N ASP A 138 44.74 14.53 -9.46
CA ASP A 138 45.75 13.50 -9.68
C ASP A 138 45.85 13.16 -11.18
N GLN A 139 47.07 13.22 -11.72
CA GLN A 139 47.32 13.06 -13.15
C GLN A 139 46.92 11.66 -13.65
N GLN A 140 47.07 10.63 -12.84
CA GLN A 140 46.71 9.26 -13.19
C GLN A 140 45.19 9.05 -13.11
N PHE A 141 44.54 9.72 -12.15
CA PHE A 141 43.08 9.69 -12.05
C PHE A 141 42.38 10.39 -13.24
N LYS A 142 43.06 11.32 -13.92
CA LYS A 142 42.52 11.97 -15.13
C LYS A 142 42.23 11.00 -16.26
N GLU A 143 42.96 9.87 -16.38
CA GLU A 143 42.67 8.86 -17.40
C GLU A 143 41.33 8.16 -17.13
N ILE A 144 41.01 7.93 -15.85
CA ILE A 144 39.70 7.40 -15.43
C ILE A 144 38.60 8.42 -15.75
N ILE A 145 38.82 9.70 -15.47
CA ILE A 145 37.87 10.78 -15.82
C ILE A 145 37.65 10.82 -17.33
N GLN A 146 38.73 10.74 -18.13
CA GLN A 146 38.64 10.71 -19.59
C GLN A 146 37.84 9.51 -20.08
N LEU A 147 38.08 8.32 -19.50
CA LEU A 147 37.28 7.13 -19.79
C LEU A 147 35.82 7.46 -19.53
N MET A 148 35.46 7.89 -18.33
CA MET A 148 34.07 8.17 -17.90
C MET A 148 33.38 9.32 -18.68
N SER A 149 34.15 10.18 -19.33
CA SER A 149 33.63 11.29 -20.16
C SER A 149 33.23 10.89 -21.59
N ARG A 150 33.52 9.65 -22.02
CA ARG A 150 33.23 9.17 -23.38
C ARG A 150 31.74 9.17 -23.70
N SER A 151 31.45 9.16 -25.00
CA SER A 151 30.07 9.13 -25.49
C SER A 151 29.36 7.83 -25.06
N LYS A 152 28.03 7.86 -25.02
CA LYS A 152 27.23 6.71 -24.61
C LYS A 152 27.51 5.46 -25.46
N CYS A 153 27.64 5.60 -26.78
CA CYS A 153 27.92 4.48 -27.67
C CYS A 153 29.31 3.88 -27.42
N GLU A 154 30.30 4.71 -27.09
CA GLU A 154 31.63 4.24 -26.71
C GLU A 154 31.61 3.52 -25.36
N MET A 155 30.85 4.03 -24.39
CA MET A 155 30.67 3.41 -23.07
C MET A 155 30.12 1.98 -23.14
N GLU A 156 29.15 1.72 -24.02
CA GLU A 156 28.56 0.37 -24.17
C GLU A 156 29.58 -0.67 -24.66
N ALA A 157 30.62 -0.25 -25.38
CA ALA A 157 31.66 -1.14 -25.90
C ALA A 157 32.81 -1.38 -24.89
N ILE A 158 32.90 -0.58 -23.83
CA ILE A 158 33.97 -0.68 -22.84
C ILE A 158 33.67 -1.83 -21.88
N LYS A 159 34.64 -2.74 -21.72
CA LYS A 159 34.55 -3.83 -20.76
C LYS A 159 34.95 -3.36 -19.35
N PRO A 160 34.30 -3.86 -18.28
CA PRO A 160 34.67 -3.57 -16.90
C PRO A 160 36.16 -3.69 -16.58
N LEU A 161 36.83 -4.71 -17.15
CA LEU A 161 38.27 -4.93 -16.99
C LEU A 161 39.11 -3.69 -17.34
N ALA A 162 38.72 -2.90 -18.35
CA ALA A 162 39.46 -1.70 -18.72
C ALA A 162 39.45 -0.65 -17.59
N LEU A 163 38.32 -0.50 -16.89
CA LEU A 163 38.22 0.39 -15.73
C LEU A 163 39.03 -0.17 -14.55
N ASN A 164 38.99 -1.49 -14.30
CA ASN A 164 39.83 -2.12 -13.28
C ASN A 164 41.31 -1.86 -13.52
N SER A 165 41.81 -2.08 -14.75
CA SER A 165 43.22 -1.86 -15.06
C SER A 165 43.67 -0.41 -14.82
N LEU A 166 42.81 0.58 -15.10
CA LEU A 166 43.13 1.98 -14.80
C LEU A 166 43.09 2.28 -13.30
N LEU A 167 42.14 1.68 -12.57
CA LEU A 167 42.07 1.81 -11.11
C LEU A 167 43.28 1.17 -10.44
N ASP A 168 43.68 -0.04 -10.86
CA ASP A 168 44.88 -0.71 -10.35
C ASP A 168 46.14 0.11 -10.65
N TYR A 169 46.25 0.63 -11.88
CA TYR A 169 47.36 1.49 -12.27
C TYR A 169 47.43 2.77 -11.42
N PHE A 170 46.28 3.42 -11.20
CA PHE A 170 46.17 4.60 -10.33
C PHE A 170 46.57 4.29 -8.88
N MET A 171 46.09 3.18 -8.34
CA MET A 171 46.39 2.76 -6.97
C MET A 171 47.88 2.44 -6.76
N LEU A 172 48.54 1.87 -7.78
CA LEU A 172 49.96 1.52 -7.72
C LEU A 172 50.89 2.72 -7.86
N ASN A 173 50.47 3.76 -8.59
CA ASN A 173 51.35 4.87 -8.97
C ASN A 173 50.97 6.21 -8.33
N SER A 174 49.87 6.31 -7.59
CA SER A 174 49.49 7.57 -6.94
C SER A 174 50.48 7.93 -5.84
N ASP A 175 50.90 9.20 -5.82
CA ASP A 175 51.77 9.76 -4.77
C ASP A 175 51.07 9.81 -3.40
N LYS A 176 49.74 9.63 -3.37
CA LYS A 176 48.92 9.59 -2.16
C LYS A 176 48.46 8.14 -1.90
N SER A 177 48.51 7.71 -0.64
CA SER A 177 47.92 6.44 -0.21
C SER A 177 46.38 6.53 -0.25
N ILE A 178 45.81 6.36 -1.43
CA ILE A 178 44.36 6.42 -1.67
C ILE A 178 43.83 4.99 -1.61
N PHE A 179 42.65 4.79 -1.00
CA PHE A 179 41.98 3.50 -1.03
C PHE A 179 41.16 3.35 -2.32
N LEU A 180 41.07 2.13 -2.85
CA LEU A 180 40.33 1.85 -4.08
C LEU A 180 38.87 2.32 -3.98
N GLU A 181 38.29 2.23 -2.80
CA GLU A 181 36.88 2.54 -2.61
C GLU A 181 36.63 4.04 -2.62
N ASP A 182 37.61 4.86 -2.22
CA ASP A 182 37.58 6.31 -2.40
C ASP A 182 37.58 6.70 -3.88
N ALA A 183 38.34 5.97 -4.70
CA ALA A 183 38.33 6.14 -6.16
C ALA A 183 36.93 5.83 -6.73
N TYR A 184 36.33 4.71 -6.32
CA TYR A 184 34.95 4.38 -6.71
C TYR A 184 33.93 5.40 -6.24
N PHE A 185 34.03 5.89 -5.00
CA PHE A 185 33.14 6.95 -4.50
C PHE A 185 33.25 8.20 -5.37
N SER A 186 34.47 8.63 -5.70
CA SER A 186 34.71 9.78 -6.57
C SER A 186 34.10 9.58 -7.95
N ILE A 187 34.30 8.42 -8.58
CA ILE A 187 33.73 8.09 -9.89
C ILE A 187 32.20 8.12 -9.85
N LEU A 188 31.58 7.46 -8.87
CA LEU A 188 30.13 7.39 -8.75
C LEU A 188 29.49 8.75 -8.45
N GLN A 189 30.13 9.58 -7.62
CA GLN A 189 29.57 10.88 -7.20
C GLN A 189 29.79 11.99 -8.23
N LYS A 190 30.97 12.05 -8.86
CA LYS A 190 31.39 13.20 -9.67
C LYS A 190 31.43 12.93 -11.18
N HIS A 191 31.64 11.67 -11.60
CA HIS A 191 32.02 11.38 -12.99
C HIS A 191 31.07 10.41 -13.71
N THR A 192 30.08 9.86 -13.02
CA THR A 192 29.09 8.95 -13.61
C THR A 192 27.84 9.73 -14.05
N HIS A 193 27.76 10.08 -15.32
CA HIS A 193 26.65 10.89 -15.89
C HIS A 193 25.70 10.11 -16.81
N SER A 194 25.94 8.81 -17.00
CA SER A 194 25.11 7.94 -17.84
C SER A 194 24.84 6.59 -17.17
N ILE A 195 23.78 5.92 -17.62
CA ILE A 195 23.43 4.58 -17.11
C ILE A 195 24.43 3.52 -17.57
N GLU A 196 24.99 3.69 -18.77
CA GLU A 196 26.05 2.85 -19.31
C GLU A 196 27.34 3.00 -18.48
N GLY A 197 27.72 4.22 -18.10
CA GLY A 197 28.83 4.46 -17.17
C GLY A 197 28.59 3.84 -15.79
N LEU A 198 27.36 3.93 -15.26
CA LEU A 198 27.03 3.26 -13.99
C LEU A 198 27.14 1.74 -14.09
N LYS A 199 26.70 1.14 -15.19
CA LYS A 199 26.86 -0.30 -15.45
C LYS A 199 28.32 -0.71 -15.53
N LEU A 200 29.15 0.10 -16.19
CA LEU A 200 30.60 -0.12 -16.27
C LEU A 200 31.22 -0.13 -14.87
N VAL A 201 30.88 0.84 -14.03
CA VAL A 201 31.38 0.94 -12.65
C VAL A 201 30.91 -0.26 -11.81
N LEU A 202 29.63 -0.65 -11.90
CA LEU A 202 29.12 -1.81 -11.17
C LEU A 202 29.79 -3.12 -11.62
N GLY A 203 30.01 -3.31 -12.91
CA GLY A 203 30.75 -4.47 -13.42
C GLY A 203 32.20 -4.49 -12.93
N SER A 204 32.83 -3.31 -12.86
CA SER A 204 34.19 -3.15 -12.36
C SER A 204 34.29 -3.50 -10.87
N MET A 205 33.31 -3.01 -10.08
CA MET A 205 33.17 -3.36 -8.66
C MET A 205 32.99 -4.88 -8.47
N SER A 206 32.14 -5.53 -9.27
CA SER A 206 31.97 -6.99 -9.22
C SER A 206 33.31 -7.70 -9.41
N MET A 207 34.10 -7.34 -10.42
CA MET A 207 35.42 -7.94 -10.64
C MET A 207 36.37 -7.75 -9.44
N HIS A 208 36.38 -6.58 -8.80
CA HIS A 208 37.22 -6.35 -7.61
C HIS A 208 36.72 -7.06 -6.34
N ILE A 209 35.42 -7.32 -6.22
CA ILE A 209 34.87 -8.17 -5.15
C ILE A 209 35.30 -9.63 -5.37
N GLU A 210 35.20 -10.12 -6.61
CA GLU A 210 35.60 -11.48 -7.00
C GLU A 210 37.10 -11.71 -6.75
N LEU A 211 37.94 -10.75 -7.17
CA LEU A 211 39.39 -10.79 -6.97
C LEU A 211 39.84 -10.49 -5.52
N SER A 212 38.90 -10.33 -4.59
CA SER A 212 39.19 -10.07 -3.18
C SER A 212 39.93 -8.76 -2.89
N VAL A 213 39.86 -7.79 -3.81
CA VAL A 213 40.41 -6.45 -3.60
C VAL A 213 39.47 -5.63 -2.70
N ILE A 214 38.15 -5.81 -2.87
CA ILE A 214 37.15 -5.33 -1.92
C ILE A 214 36.74 -6.50 -1.02
N ASP A 215 37.26 -6.54 0.20
CA ASP A 215 37.13 -7.67 1.13
C ASP A 215 36.24 -7.38 2.35
N GLN A 216 35.71 -6.17 2.46
CA GLN A 216 34.81 -5.77 3.56
C GLN A 216 33.38 -5.60 3.08
N PHE A 217 32.45 -6.37 3.66
CA PHE A 217 31.02 -6.28 3.36
C PHE A 217 30.47 -4.86 3.56
N ARG A 218 30.91 -4.18 4.63
CA ARG A 218 30.53 -2.79 4.92
C ARG A 218 30.93 -1.83 3.81
N THR A 219 32.04 -2.09 3.12
CA THR A 219 32.50 -1.24 2.02
C THR A 219 31.65 -1.46 0.78
N VAL A 220 31.33 -2.71 0.46
CA VAL A 220 30.37 -3.04 -0.60
C VAL A 220 29.01 -2.39 -0.35
N GLU A 221 28.50 -2.46 0.88
CA GLU A 221 27.26 -1.80 1.30
C GLU A 221 27.27 -0.28 0.99
N LYS A 222 28.38 0.38 1.31
CA LYS A 222 28.53 1.82 1.09
C LYS A 222 28.60 2.17 -0.41
N LEU A 223 29.37 1.40 -1.19
CA LEU A 223 29.49 1.59 -2.64
C LEU A 223 28.16 1.33 -3.35
N LEU A 224 27.44 0.28 -2.94
CA LEU A 224 26.10 -0.02 -3.44
C LEU A 224 25.13 1.13 -3.15
N PHE A 225 25.12 1.63 -1.91
CA PHE A 225 24.30 2.80 -1.56
C PHE A 225 24.62 4.01 -2.45
N GLN A 226 25.90 4.30 -2.69
CA GLN A 226 26.29 5.39 -3.57
C GLN A 226 25.87 5.13 -5.03
N ALA A 227 26.01 3.91 -5.54
CA ALA A 227 25.58 3.55 -6.89
C ALA A 227 24.06 3.73 -7.07
N LEU A 228 23.25 3.38 -6.06
CA LEU A 228 21.81 3.61 -6.06
C LEU A 228 21.47 5.11 -6.03
N ASN A 229 22.19 5.92 -5.26
CA ASN A 229 22.03 7.38 -5.26
C ASN A 229 22.36 7.98 -6.63
N THR A 230 23.47 7.55 -7.25
CA THR A 230 23.85 7.96 -8.60
C THR A 230 22.77 7.56 -9.60
N PHE A 231 22.25 6.33 -9.54
CA PHE A 231 21.11 5.90 -10.36
C PHE A 231 19.89 6.81 -10.21
N ASN A 232 19.58 7.24 -8.98
CA ASN A 232 18.48 8.13 -8.72
C ASN A 232 18.67 9.50 -9.40
N GLN A 233 19.88 10.07 -9.32
CA GLN A 233 20.26 11.33 -9.97
C GLN A 233 20.18 11.27 -11.50
N LEU A 234 20.50 10.12 -12.10
CA LEU A 234 20.42 9.92 -13.56
C LEU A 234 18.99 9.97 -14.13
N ASN A 235 17.94 10.01 -13.29
CA ASN A 235 16.54 10.11 -13.72
C ASN A 235 16.09 9.08 -14.78
N THR A 236 16.73 7.90 -14.80
CA THR A 236 16.46 6.82 -15.75
C THR A 236 15.57 5.72 -15.15
N VAL A 237 14.88 4.97 -16.02
CA VAL A 237 14.08 3.78 -15.67
C VAL A 237 14.72 2.47 -16.15
N LYS A 238 15.88 2.56 -16.83
CA LYS A 238 16.58 1.37 -17.34
C LYS A 238 17.24 0.62 -16.18
N PRO A 239 17.08 -0.71 -16.07
CA PRO A 239 17.66 -1.47 -14.97
C PRO A 239 19.20 -1.54 -15.04
N ILE A 240 19.81 -1.62 -13.87
CA ILE A 240 21.23 -1.97 -13.64
C ILE A 240 21.36 -3.43 -13.17
N PRO A 241 22.49 -4.10 -13.43
CA PRO A 241 22.68 -5.53 -13.18
C PRO A 241 22.95 -5.83 -11.68
N LEU A 242 21.97 -5.57 -10.81
CA LEU A 242 22.12 -5.84 -9.38
C LEU A 242 22.07 -7.33 -9.03
N SER A 243 21.38 -8.16 -9.81
CA SER A 243 21.24 -9.60 -9.51
C SER A 243 22.58 -10.33 -9.53
N GLU A 244 23.44 -10.04 -10.51
CA GLU A 244 24.77 -10.63 -10.63
C GLU A 244 25.68 -10.15 -9.49
N LEU A 245 25.61 -8.86 -9.16
CA LEU A 245 26.34 -8.29 -8.03
C LEU A 245 25.91 -8.92 -6.70
N PHE A 246 24.60 -9.12 -6.47
CA PHE A 246 24.08 -9.74 -5.24
C PHE A 246 24.51 -11.19 -5.10
N PHE A 247 24.44 -11.96 -6.18
CA PHE A 247 24.93 -13.34 -6.20
C PHE A 247 26.42 -13.41 -5.82
N LEU A 248 27.24 -12.53 -6.40
CA LEU A 248 28.66 -12.47 -6.09
C LEU A 248 28.92 -12.09 -4.62
N ILE A 249 28.16 -11.14 -4.07
CA ILE A 249 28.25 -10.76 -2.66
C ILE A 249 27.92 -11.95 -1.76
N ASP A 250 26.86 -12.69 -2.07
CA ASP A 250 26.47 -13.89 -1.32
C ASP A 250 27.59 -14.93 -1.30
N GLU A 251 28.18 -15.23 -2.47
CA GLU A 251 29.28 -16.18 -2.59
C GLU A 251 30.53 -15.71 -1.85
N LYS A 252 30.93 -14.45 -2.05
CA LYS A 252 32.18 -13.88 -1.50
C LYS A 252 32.18 -13.79 0.02
N PHE A 253 31.06 -13.39 0.61
CA PHE A 253 30.94 -13.18 2.05
C PHE A 253 30.30 -14.36 2.79
N HIS A 254 30.06 -15.48 2.10
CA HIS A 254 29.48 -16.71 2.64
C HIS A 254 28.22 -16.46 3.48
N LEU A 255 27.31 -15.63 2.95
CA LEU A 255 26.09 -15.28 3.66
C LEU A 255 25.13 -16.48 3.68
N GLU A 256 24.64 -16.87 4.87
CA GLU A 256 23.69 -17.99 5.02
C GLU A 256 22.36 -17.74 4.30
N HIS A 257 22.03 -16.47 4.06
CA HIS A 257 20.83 -16.00 3.39
C HIS A 257 21.22 -14.94 2.34
N HIS A 258 20.33 -14.72 1.36
CA HIS A 258 20.53 -13.72 0.30
C HIS A 258 20.94 -12.36 0.88
N CYS A 259 21.86 -11.63 0.24
CA CYS A 259 22.54 -10.45 0.80
C CYS A 259 21.59 -9.34 1.24
N THR A 260 20.43 -9.27 0.56
CA THR A 260 19.34 -8.35 0.92
C THR A 260 18.79 -8.61 2.31
N GLU A 261 19.01 -9.77 2.93
CA GLU A 261 18.68 -10.06 4.33
C GLU A 261 19.67 -9.43 5.32
N SER A 262 20.94 -9.36 4.93
CA SER A 262 22.03 -8.81 5.76
C SER A 262 22.22 -7.30 5.63
N PHE A 263 21.75 -6.70 4.53
CA PHE A 263 21.92 -5.26 4.30
C PHE A 263 21.28 -4.38 5.38
N LYS A 264 21.94 -3.27 5.66
CA LYS A 264 21.43 -2.22 6.54
C LYS A 264 20.16 -1.57 5.99
N PRO A 265 19.29 -1.06 6.88
CA PRO A 265 17.98 -0.53 6.49
C PRO A 265 18.00 0.60 5.44
N TYR A 266 19.00 1.50 5.50
CA TYR A 266 19.11 2.59 4.52
C TYR A 266 19.37 2.08 3.09
N ILE A 267 20.04 0.93 2.94
CA ILE A 267 20.26 0.28 1.63
C ILE A 267 18.96 -0.35 1.15
N ILE A 268 18.24 -1.02 2.05
CA ILE A 268 16.92 -1.59 1.73
C ILE A 268 15.98 -0.50 1.23
N GLU A 269 15.98 0.67 1.86
CA GLU A 269 15.17 1.81 1.44
C GLU A 269 15.53 2.33 0.04
N GLU A 270 16.82 2.49 -0.26
CA GLU A 270 17.28 2.85 -1.61
C GLU A 270 16.97 1.77 -2.66
N LEU A 271 17.04 0.49 -2.29
CA LEU A 271 16.62 -0.60 -3.15
C LEU A 271 15.11 -0.54 -3.43
N ILE A 272 14.28 -0.22 -2.44
CA ILE A 272 12.84 -0.01 -2.67
C ILE A 272 12.64 1.13 -3.67
N HIS A 273 13.38 2.24 -3.55
CA HIS A 273 13.34 3.34 -4.52
C HIS A 273 13.72 2.88 -5.93
N TYR A 274 14.83 2.15 -6.06
CA TYR A 274 15.28 1.57 -7.31
C TYR A 274 14.22 0.67 -7.95
N TYR A 275 13.74 -0.36 -7.24
CA TYR A 275 12.76 -1.32 -7.73
C TYR A 275 11.42 -0.65 -8.04
N THR A 276 11.08 0.42 -7.32
CA THR A 276 9.90 1.22 -7.63
C THR A 276 10.04 1.94 -8.97
N LYS A 277 11.21 2.54 -9.23
CA LYS A 277 11.50 3.29 -10.46
C LYS A 277 11.55 2.39 -11.71
N ILE A 278 12.13 1.20 -11.60
CA ILE A 278 12.15 0.19 -12.68
C ILE A 278 10.83 -0.59 -12.79
N LYS A 279 9.85 -0.27 -11.93
CA LYS A 279 8.49 -0.82 -11.92
C LYS A 279 8.39 -2.31 -11.59
N ASP A 280 9.28 -2.81 -10.74
CA ASP A 280 9.21 -4.15 -10.15
C ASP A 280 8.49 -4.11 -8.79
N ILE A 281 7.16 -4.30 -8.84
CA ILE A 281 6.30 -4.25 -7.66
C ILE A 281 6.53 -5.42 -6.70
N THR A 282 6.95 -6.59 -7.19
CA THR A 282 7.09 -7.79 -6.37
C THR A 282 8.29 -7.65 -5.46
N THR A 283 9.44 -7.27 -6.04
CA THR A 283 10.67 -7.06 -5.29
C THR A 283 10.54 -5.87 -4.34
N ALA A 284 9.94 -4.77 -4.80
CA ALA A 284 9.66 -3.61 -3.95
C ALA A 284 8.77 -3.98 -2.75
N LYS A 285 7.72 -4.78 -2.94
CA LYS A 285 6.84 -5.26 -1.85
C LYS A 285 7.62 -6.09 -0.83
N ASN A 286 8.46 -7.02 -1.29
CA ASN A 286 9.23 -7.90 -0.40
C ASN A 286 10.22 -7.10 0.45
N LEU A 287 10.94 -6.16 -0.15
CA LEU A 287 11.87 -5.28 0.57
C LEU A 287 11.13 -4.34 1.53
N LEU A 288 9.97 -3.81 1.15
CA LEU A 288 9.12 -3.00 2.02
C LEU A 288 8.62 -3.79 3.24
N ASN A 289 8.17 -5.02 3.02
CA ASN A 289 7.80 -5.92 4.12
C ASN A 289 8.99 -6.18 5.04
N LYS A 290 10.19 -6.44 4.49
CA LYS A 290 11.40 -6.61 5.27
C LYS A 290 11.70 -5.38 6.14
N LEU A 291 11.70 -4.19 5.54
CA LEU A 291 12.00 -2.94 6.23
C LEU A 291 11.05 -2.71 7.43
N ILE A 292 9.77 -3.01 7.27
CA ILE A 292 8.74 -2.80 8.29
C ILE A 292 8.73 -3.92 9.35
N PHE A 293 8.75 -5.18 8.95
CA PHE A 293 8.51 -6.33 9.85
C PHE A 293 9.78 -6.96 10.41
N VAL A 294 10.91 -6.88 9.69
CA VAL A 294 12.19 -7.46 10.11
C VAL A 294 13.06 -6.38 10.73
N ASN A 295 13.18 -5.23 10.06
CA ASN A 295 14.01 -4.13 10.54
C ASN A 295 13.27 -3.17 11.48
N ASN A 296 11.94 -3.30 11.62
CA ASN A 296 11.09 -2.44 12.46
C ASN A 296 11.23 -0.94 12.13
N ILE A 297 11.43 -0.62 10.84
CA ILE A 297 11.69 0.75 10.39
C ILE A 297 10.54 1.27 9.57
N ILE A 298 10.23 2.55 9.80
CA ILE A 298 9.24 3.30 9.05
C ILE A 298 9.91 3.80 7.76
N PRO A 299 9.44 3.39 6.58
CA PRO A 299 9.95 3.92 5.32
C PRO A 299 9.68 5.43 5.22
N SER A 300 10.54 6.16 4.53
CA SER A 300 10.37 7.59 4.29
C SER A 300 9.09 7.87 3.50
N ILE A 301 8.61 9.10 3.62
CA ILE A 301 7.39 9.57 2.95
C ILE A 301 7.54 9.44 1.42
N SER A 302 8.74 9.71 0.89
CA SER A 302 9.05 9.52 -0.53
C SER A 302 8.92 8.06 -0.94
N THR A 303 9.48 7.12 -0.16
CA THR A 303 9.39 5.68 -0.48
C THR A 303 7.93 5.22 -0.48
N ILE A 304 7.15 5.61 0.55
CA ILE A 304 5.73 5.27 0.65
C ILE A 304 4.97 5.84 -0.55
N SER A 305 5.18 7.11 -0.90
CA SER A 305 4.49 7.75 -2.02
C SER A 305 4.79 7.04 -3.34
N SER A 306 6.06 6.84 -3.66
CA SER A 306 6.47 6.18 -4.91
C SER A 306 5.94 4.74 -4.97
N TYR A 307 5.95 4.00 -3.86
CA TYR A 307 5.40 2.66 -3.80
C TYR A 307 3.89 2.65 -4.06
N LEU A 308 3.13 3.53 -3.41
CA LEU A 308 1.68 3.61 -3.62
C LEU A 308 1.32 3.98 -5.07
N ASP A 309 2.10 4.85 -5.71
CA ASP A 309 1.92 5.18 -7.13
C ASP A 309 2.19 3.98 -8.03
N LEU A 310 3.24 3.19 -7.76
CA LEU A 310 3.50 1.94 -8.47
C LEU A 310 2.37 0.92 -8.29
N VAL A 311 1.84 0.78 -7.07
CA VAL A 311 0.68 -0.10 -6.81
C VAL A 311 -0.52 0.34 -7.63
N ARG A 312 -0.78 1.65 -7.75
CA ARG A 312 -1.86 2.20 -8.58
C ARG A 312 -1.67 1.86 -10.04
N GLU A 313 -0.46 2.02 -10.57
CA GLU A 313 -0.11 1.75 -11.97
C GLU A 313 -0.25 0.25 -12.30
N LYS A 314 0.38 -0.63 -11.52
CA LYS A 314 0.48 -2.07 -11.82
C LYS A 314 -0.76 -2.88 -11.49
N SER A 315 -1.66 -2.34 -10.69
CA SER A 315 -2.92 -3.03 -10.35
C SER A 315 -4.02 -2.81 -11.38
N GLN A 316 -3.80 -2.01 -12.42
CA GLN A 316 -4.79 -1.77 -13.48
C GLN A 316 -5.16 -3.10 -14.16
N ALA A 317 -6.41 -3.52 -13.96
CA ALA A 317 -6.98 -4.71 -14.56
C ALA A 317 -8.32 -4.35 -15.20
N LYS A 318 -8.70 -5.05 -16.28
CA LYS A 318 -10.02 -4.88 -16.93
C LYS A 318 -11.18 -5.04 -15.93
N ASN A 319 -10.99 -5.85 -14.89
CA ASN A 319 -11.96 -6.03 -13.81
C ASN A 319 -11.63 -5.14 -12.60
N LYS A 320 -12.48 -4.14 -12.35
CA LYS A 320 -12.38 -3.18 -11.22
C LYS A 320 -12.28 -3.87 -9.86
N LYS A 321 -13.03 -4.96 -9.64
CA LYS A 321 -13.02 -5.70 -8.37
C LYS A 321 -11.67 -6.39 -8.13
N TYR A 322 -11.12 -7.00 -9.17
CA TYR A 322 -9.82 -7.66 -9.10
C TYR A 322 -8.67 -6.66 -8.91
N CYS A 323 -8.76 -5.48 -9.56
CA CYS A 323 -7.84 -4.36 -9.36
C CYS A 323 -7.79 -3.93 -7.88
N ARG A 324 -8.95 -3.67 -7.26
CA ARG A 324 -9.04 -3.29 -5.83
C ARG A 324 -8.37 -4.32 -4.91
N GLN A 325 -8.62 -5.60 -5.14
CA GLN A 325 -8.05 -6.67 -4.29
C GLN A 325 -6.54 -6.76 -4.38
N LYS A 326 -5.99 -6.64 -5.60
CA LYS A 326 -4.55 -6.55 -5.79
C LYS A 326 -3.96 -5.38 -5.00
N GLN A 327 -4.59 -4.21 -5.07
CA GLN A 327 -4.15 -3.03 -4.33
C GLN A 327 -4.17 -3.28 -2.81
N ILE A 328 -5.25 -3.86 -2.27
CA ILE A 328 -5.37 -4.20 -0.84
C ILE A 328 -4.25 -5.15 -0.39
N ILE A 329 -3.84 -6.10 -1.22
CA ILE A 329 -2.75 -7.04 -0.90
C ILE A 329 -1.42 -6.31 -0.84
N TYR A 330 -1.11 -5.49 -1.83
CA TYR A 330 0.17 -4.78 -1.89
C TYR A 330 0.35 -3.77 -0.75
N ILE A 331 -0.74 -3.15 -0.29
CA ILE A 331 -0.67 -2.18 0.83
C ILE A 331 -0.86 -2.83 2.20
N SER A 332 -1.11 -4.14 2.27
CA SER A 332 -1.38 -4.80 3.55
C SER A 332 -0.21 -4.72 4.54
N ASP A 333 1.00 -4.67 4.01
CA ASP A 333 2.24 -4.56 4.79
C ASP A 333 2.44 -3.16 5.41
N LEU A 334 1.73 -2.13 4.93
CA LEU A 334 1.80 -0.77 5.47
C LEU A 334 0.93 -0.57 6.72
N MET A 335 0.13 -1.57 7.09
CA MET A 335 -0.81 -1.46 8.20
C MET A 335 -0.16 -1.09 9.54
N PRO A 336 1.00 -1.66 9.94
CA PRO A 336 1.63 -1.32 11.21
C PRO A 336 1.96 0.17 11.36
N ILE A 337 2.16 0.90 10.25
CA ILE A 337 2.39 2.36 10.25
C ILE A 337 1.12 3.12 10.67
N LEU A 338 -0.05 2.67 10.22
CA LEU A 338 -1.33 3.29 10.60
C LEU A 338 -1.68 3.05 12.07
N GLU A 339 -1.29 1.91 12.64
CA GLU A 339 -1.59 1.55 14.03
C GLU A 339 -0.63 2.18 15.05
N GLN A 340 0.43 2.87 14.62
CA GLN A 340 1.31 3.60 15.55
C GLN A 340 0.59 4.81 16.16
N PRO A 341 0.70 5.10 17.46
CA PRO A 341 0.11 6.31 18.07
C PRO A 341 0.92 7.60 17.80
N SER A 342 1.99 7.55 16.99
CA SER A 342 2.88 8.71 16.81
C SER A 342 2.31 9.80 15.89
N SER A 343 2.36 11.04 16.37
CA SER A 343 2.01 12.25 15.61
C SER A 343 3.03 12.62 14.54
N THR A 344 4.30 12.19 14.68
CA THR A 344 5.38 12.45 13.70
C THR A 344 5.12 11.75 12.37
N LEU A 345 4.24 10.75 12.36
CA LEU A 345 3.88 9.93 11.18
C LEU A 345 2.68 10.46 10.41
N ARG A 346 2.14 11.62 10.79
CA ARG A 346 0.89 12.16 10.23
C ARG A 346 0.87 12.18 8.69
N LYS A 347 1.96 12.61 8.05
CA LYS A 347 2.05 12.67 6.58
C LYS A 347 1.98 11.29 5.93
N ALA A 348 2.76 10.32 6.43
CA ALA A 348 2.75 8.95 5.94
C ALA A 348 1.38 8.30 6.12
N LYS A 349 0.78 8.43 7.31
CA LYS A 349 -0.56 7.91 7.59
C LYS A 349 -1.61 8.51 6.66
N LEU A 350 -1.56 9.83 6.42
CA LEU A 350 -2.49 10.50 5.51
C LEU A 350 -2.38 9.96 4.08
N LEU A 351 -1.18 9.71 3.56
CA LEU A 351 -0.98 9.11 2.24
C LEU A 351 -1.62 7.72 2.15
N ILE A 352 -1.35 6.87 3.14
CA ILE A 352 -1.89 5.51 3.20
C ILE A 352 -3.43 5.54 3.31
N LEU A 353 -4.00 6.40 4.16
CA LEU A 353 -5.45 6.53 4.32
C LEU A 353 -6.14 7.06 3.06
N LYS A 354 -5.56 8.06 2.39
CA LYS A 354 -6.08 8.57 1.11
C LYS A 354 -6.07 7.49 0.02
N PHE A 355 -5.09 6.60 0.06
CA PHE A 355 -5.01 5.46 -0.84
C PHE A 355 -6.03 4.38 -0.50
N LEU A 356 -6.22 4.07 0.78
CA LEU A 356 -7.09 3.00 1.29
C LEU A 356 -8.58 3.31 1.20
N THR A 357 -8.95 4.54 1.53
CA THR A 357 -10.35 4.95 1.68
C THR A 357 -11.19 4.67 0.43
N PRO A 358 -10.73 4.97 -0.81
CA PRO A 358 -11.45 4.62 -2.04
C PRO A 358 -11.54 3.11 -2.35
N LEU A 359 -10.74 2.27 -1.68
CA LEU A 359 -10.74 0.82 -1.88
C LEU A 359 -11.77 0.09 -1.03
N CYS A 360 -12.31 0.76 -0.01
CA CYS A 360 -13.34 0.21 0.87
C CYS A 360 -14.63 -0.04 0.09
N ILE A 361 -15.22 -1.22 0.23
CA ILE A 361 -16.46 -1.62 -0.47
C ILE A 361 -17.66 -1.75 0.48
N HIS A 362 -17.42 -1.69 1.78
CA HIS A 362 -18.41 -1.80 2.83
C HIS A 362 -18.17 -0.75 3.93
N TYR A 363 -19.25 -0.20 4.48
CA TYR A 363 -19.21 0.86 5.49
C TYR A 363 -18.40 0.47 6.74
N ASN A 364 -18.45 -0.79 7.15
CA ASN A 364 -17.67 -1.28 8.30
C ASN A 364 -16.15 -1.22 8.09
N GLU A 365 -15.66 -1.19 6.84
CA GLU A 365 -14.23 -0.95 6.55
C GLU A 365 -13.85 0.48 6.90
N ILE A 366 -14.70 1.46 6.56
CA ILE A 366 -14.53 2.87 6.93
C ILE A 366 -14.57 3.03 8.45
N LEU A 367 -15.53 2.39 9.13
CA LEU A 367 -15.59 2.39 10.59
C LEU A 367 -14.35 1.76 11.22
N SER A 368 -13.77 0.74 10.60
CA SER A 368 -12.52 0.14 11.08
C SER A 368 -11.35 1.12 10.98
N LEU A 369 -11.22 1.84 9.86
CA LEU A 369 -10.22 2.90 9.69
C LEU A 369 -10.42 4.04 10.70
N MET A 370 -11.66 4.49 10.91
CA MET A 370 -11.97 5.49 11.93
C MET A 370 -11.58 5.03 13.32
N ARG A 371 -11.85 3.75 13.66
CA ARG A 371 -11.52 3.22 14.97
C ARG A 371 -10.01 3.22 15.21
N ILE A 372 -9.19 2.91 14.19
CA ILE A 372 -7.73 3.04 14.29
C ILE A 372 -7.32 4.48 14.61
N LEU A 373 -7.94 5.48 13.96
CA LEU A 373 -7.64 6.89 14.23
C LEU A 373 -8.07 7.32 15.64
N LYS A 374 -9.21 6.82 16.11
CA LYS A 374 -9.70 7.08 17.48
C LYS A 374 -8.80 6.40 18.53
N GLU A 375 -8.42 5.14 18.32
CA GLU A 375 -7.50 4.40 19.20
C GLU A 375 -6.14 5.11 19.34
N ASN A 376 -5.69 5.79 18.28
CA ASN A 376 -4.44 6.56 18.27
C ASN A 376 -4.59 8.03 18.74
N ASN A 377 -5.80 8.48 19.11
CA ASN A 377 -6.10 9.89 19.42
C ASN A 377 -5.70 10.88 18.30
N ASP A 378 -5.76 10.46 17.04
CA ASP A 378 -5.26 11.19 15.86
C ASP A 378 -6.31 12.16 15.27
N MET A 379 -6.94 13.02 16.09
CA MET A 379 -8.06 13.89 15.65
C MET A 379 -7.68 14.83 14.49
N LYS A 380 -6.47 15.39 14.48
CA LYS A 380 -6.01 16.24 13.37
C LYS A 380 -5.95 15.48 12.04
N LEU A 381 -5.57 14.20 12.07
CA LEU A 381 -5.54 13.35 10.90
C LEU A 381 -6.96 12.98 10.45
N PHE A 382 -7.84 12.68 11.42
CA PHE A 382 -9.25 12.43 11.18
C PHE A 382 -9.93 13.60 10.44
N LEU A 383 -9.76 14.83 10.92
CA LEU A 383 -10.27 16.03 10.23
C LEU A 383 -9.74 16.17 8.81
N SER A 384 -8.48 15.78 8.57
CA SER A 384 -7.83 15.89 7.25
C SER A 384 -8.33 14.86 6.22
N ILE A 385 -8.92 13.75 6.68
CA ILE A 385 -9.40 12.65 5.81
C ILE A 385 -10.94 12.56 5.75
N LYS A 386 -11.67 13.29 6.61
CA LYS A 386 -13.12 13.23 6.74
C LYS A 386 -13.87 13.30 5.40
N SER A 387 -13.53 14.27 4.55
CA SER A 387 -14.15 14.41 3.22
C SER A 387 -13.95 13.18 2.33
N HIS A 388 -12.80 12.50 2.45
CA HIS A 388 -12.53 11.28 1.68
C HIS A 388 -13.40 10.12 2.18
N PHE A 389 -13.70 10.05 3.48
CA PHE A 389 -14.65 9.06 4.01
C PHE A 389 -16.06 9.32 3.48
N ILE A 390 -16.52 10.57 3.45
CA ILE A 390 -17.82 10.94 2.87
C ILE A 390 -17.89 10.49 1.41
N ASP A 391 -16.90 10.89 0.61
CA ASP A 391 -16.81 10.53 -0.81
C ASP A 391 -16.79 9.01 -1.03
N ALA A 392 -16.07 8.28 -0.19
CA ALA A 392 -16.01 6.82 -0.27
C ALA A 392 -17.36 6.18 0.04
N ILE A 393 -18.08 6.66 1.07
CA ILE A 393 -19.41 6.16 1.45
C ILE A 393 -20.41 6.35 0.31
N VAL A 394 -20.43 7.53 -0.32
CA VAL A 394 -21.30 7.85 -1.47
C VAL A 394 -20.99 6.93 -2.66
N LYS A 395 -19.71 6.63 -2.90
CA LYS A 395 -19.27 5.79 -4.04
C LYS A 395 -19.35 4.29 -3.78
N MET A 396 -19.80 3.85 -2.60
CA MET A 396 -19.91 2.42 -2.30
C MET A 396 -21.00 1.79 -3.16
N GLU A 397 -20.71 0.61 -3.70
CA GLU A 397 -21.70 -0.21 -4.39
C GLU A 397 -22.70 -0.75 -3.33
N THR A 398 -23.75 0.04 -3.05
CA THR A 398 -24.87 -0.32 -2.18
C THR A 398 -25.96 -1.01 -3.00
N ARG A 399 -26.80 -1.82 -2.33
CA ARG A 399 -27.92 -2.49 -3.01
C ARG A 399 -29.11 -1.56 -3.26
N SER A 400 -29.14 -0.42 -2.56
CA SER A 400 -30.17 0.59 -2.68
C SER A 400 -29.66 1.94 -2.15
N ASN A 401 -30.18 3.03 -2.71
CA ASN A 401 -29.91 4.40 -2.26
C ASN A 401 -30.23 4.61 -0.76
N GLY A 402 -31.20 3.86 -0.21
CA GLY A 402 -31.51 3.87 1.23
C GLY A 402 -30.38 3.34 2.12
N GLU A 403 -29.58 2.38 1.63
CA GLU A 403 -28.44 1.86 2.38
C GLU A 403 -27.28 2.87 2.42
N GLU A 404 -27.06 3.60 1.33
CA GLU A 404 -26.10 4.70 1.25
C GLU A 404 -26.49 5.84 2.21
N SER A 405 -27.73 6.32 2.11
CA SER A 405 -28.29 7.35 2.97
C SER A 405 -28.17 7.00 4.46
N ARG A 406 -28.46 5.74 4.83
CA ARG A 406 -28.28 5.26 6.21
C ARG A 406 -26.83 5.27 6.66
N ASN A 407 -25.89 4.86 5.80
CA ASN A 407 -24.46 4.86 6.14
C ASN A 407 -23.93 6.29 6.30
N LEU A 408 -24.36 7.22 5.43
CA LEU A 408 -24.05 8.64 5.55
C LEU A 408 -24.62 9.24 6.84
N ALA A 409 -25.87 8.96 7.17
CA ALA A 409 -26.49 9.40 8.42
C ALA A 409 -25.75 8.85 9.64
N SER A 410 -25.38 7.56 9.61
CA SER A 410 -24.60 6.94 10.68
C SER A 410 -23.22 7.59 10.83
N PHE A 411 -22.57 7.95 9.72
CA PHE A 411 -21.29 8.66 9.74
C PHE A 411 -21.43 10.09 10.25
N TYR A 412 -22.45 10.83 9.80
CA TYR A 412 -22.77 12.17 10.28
C TYR A 412 -22.95 12.20 11.80
N MET A 413 -23.77 11.30 12.36
CA MET A 413 -23.99 11.21 13.81
C MET A 413 -22.71 10.92 14.60
N LEU A 414 -21.70 10.29 13.99
CA LEU A 414 -20.42 10.01 14.65
C LEU A 414 -19.46 11.20 14.65
N VAL A 415 -19.75 12.23 13.85
CA VAL A 415 -18.83 13.34 13.60
C VAL A 415 -19.50 14.71 13.78
N GLU A 416 -20.79 14.74 14.14
CA GLU A 416 -21.67 15.92 14.26
C GLU A 416 -21.02 17.04 15.07
N ASP A 417 -20.39 16.69 16.19
CA ASP A 417 -19.75 17.65 17.09
C ASP A 417 -18.48 18.30 16.51
N ASP A 418 -17.89 17.70 15.47
CA ASP A 418 -16.60 18.10 14.88
C ASP A 418 -16.74 18.63 13.44
N ILE A 419 -17.96 18.95 12.97
CA ILE A 419 -18.25 19.36 11.58
C ILE A 419 -17.92 20.83 11.33
N SER A 420 -17.14 21.12 10.28
CA SER A 420 -16.93 22.49 9.76
C SER A 420 -18.00 22.87 8.73
N ASP A 421 -18.20 24.16 8.43
CA ASP A 421 -19.16 24.60 7.39
C ASP A 421 -18.92 23.93 6.02
N LYS A 422 -17.65 23.69 5.69
CA LYS A 422 -17.25 22.96 4.49
C LYS A 422 -17.67 21.49 4.54
N ASP A 423 -17.62 20.87 5.70
CA ASP A 423 -18.13 19.51 5.89
C ASP A 423 -19.66 19.51 5.83
N CYS A 424 -20.35 20.50 6.41
CA CYS A 424 -21.82 20.67 6.31
C CYS A 424 -22.27 20.70 4.85
N THR A 425 -21.66 21.56 4.03
CA THR A 425 -21.96 21.64 2.59
C THR A 425 -21.66 20.32 1.87
N THR A 426 -20.57 19.64 2.21
CA THR A 426 -20.24 18.31 1.66
C THR A 426 -21.33 17.28 2.01
N PHE A 427 -21.76 17.21 3.27
CA PHE A 427 -22.84 16.34 3.71
C PHE A 427 -24.18 16.68 3.04
N ILE A 428 -24.55 17.96 2.96
CA ILE A 428 -25.77 18.42 2.27
C ILE A 428 -25.75 17.93 0.83
N HIS A 429 -24.64 18.13 0.12
CA HIS A 429 -24.50 17.68 -1.26
C HIS A 429 -24.55 16.15 -1.41
N SER A 430 -24.02 15.39 -0.46
CA SER A 430 -24.09 13.92 -0.45
C SER A 430 -25.49 13.40 -0.09
N PHE A 431 -26.21 14.05 0.83
CA PHE A 431 -27.59 13.68 1.13
C PHE A 431 -28.54 14.05 -0.01
N ALA A 432 -28.27 15.13 -0.75
CA ALA A 432 -29.00 15.50 -1.95
C ALA A 432 -28.94 14.39 -3.01
N SER A 433 -27.77 13.79 -3.27
CA SER A 433 -27.66 12.67 -4.21
C SER A 433 -28.44 11.43 -3.80
N THR A 434 -28.70 11.25 -2.50
CA THR A 434 -29.55 10.16 -2.00
C THR A 434 -31.03 10.53 -1.89
N GLY A 435 -31.38 11.81 -2.07
CA GLY A 435 -32.74 12.32 -1.86
C GLY A 435 -33.18 12.34 -0.39
N ASN A 436 -32.25 12.44 0.57
CA ASN A 436 -32.58 12.48 2.00
C ASN A 436 -32.81 13.92 2.50
N PHE A 437 -33.97 14.48 2.13
CA PHE A 437 -34.34 15.84 2.49
C PHE A 437 -34.36 16.11 3.99
N SER A 438 -34.76 15.13 4.81
CA SER A 438 -34.82 15.28 6.27
C SER A 438 -33.43 15.53 6.87
N MET A 439 -32.40 14.83 6.40
CA MET A 439 -31.03 15.08 6.86
C MET A 439 -30.48 16.41 6.36
N ILE A 440 -30.83 16.82 5.13
CA ILE A 440 -30.43 18.14 4.62
C ILE A 440 -31.01 19.25 5.50
N SER A 441 -32.32 19.22 5.76
CA SER A 441 -33.00 20.18 6.65
C SER A 441 -32.37 20.18 8.03
N ARG A 442 -32.10 19.01 8.61
CA ARG A 442 -31.47 18.90 9.93
C ARG A 442 -30.11 19.59 9.97
N ILE A 443 -29.26 19.39 8.96
CA ILE A 443 -27.91 20.00 8.93
C ILE A 443 -28.03 21.52 8.83
N ILE A 444 -28.92 22.00 7.96
CA ILE A 444 -29.18 23.44 7.80
C ILE A 444 -29.62 24.07 9.12
N GLU A 445 -30.59 23.44 9.79
CA GLU A 445 -31.16 23.93 11.04
C GLU A 445 -30.18 23.82 12.22
N SER A 446 -29.47 22.70 12.35
CA SER A 446 -28.61 22.42 13.51
C SER A 446 -27.31 23.23 13.48
N HIS A 447 -26.80 23.56 12.28
CA HIS A 447 -25.56 24.30 12.10
C HIS A 447 -25.76 25.72 11.54
N GLY A 448 -27.00 26.17 11.38
CA GLY A 448 -27.30 27.52 10.88
C GLY A 448 -26.75 27.80 9.48
N VAL A 449 -26.74 26.80 8.60
CA VAL A 449 -26.19 26.96 7.24
C VAL A 449 -27.10 27.87 6.43
N GLU A 450 -26.59 29.01 5.99
CA GLU A 450 -27.34 29.90 5.10
C GLU A 450 -27.44 29.26 3.71
N VAL A 451 -28.68 29.02 3.26
CA VAL A 451 -28.94 28.48 1.92
C VAL A 451 -28.93 29.65 0.95
N ASP A 452 -27.83 29.83 0.22
CA ASP A 452 -27.76 30.78 -0.89
C ASP A 452 -28.25 30.13 -2.20
N GLU A 453 -28.44 30.95 -3.23
CA GLU A 453 -28.88 30.49 -4.55
C GLU A 453 -27.94 29.42 -5.13
N LYS A 454 -26.63 29.53 -4.88
CA LYS A 454 -25.62 28.61 -5.38
C LYS A 454 -25.73 27.23 -4.74
N LEU A 455 -25.92 27.16 -3.43
CA LEU A 455 -26.13 25.93 -2.68
C LEU A 455 -27.46 25.29 -3.08
N ALA A 456 -28.53 26.10 -3.18
CA ALA A 456 -29.83 25.64 -3.64
C ALA A 456 -29.78 25.02 -5.04
N ARG A 457 -29.15 25.67 -6.02
CA ARG A 457 -28.95 25.11 -7.38
C ARG A 457 -28.21 23.78 -7.34
N ARG A 458 -27.11 23.70 -6.57
CA ARG A 458 -26.31 22.47 -6.43
C ARG A 458 -27.07 21.33 -5.74
N ILE A 459 -27.97 21.63 -4.81
CA ILE A 459 -28.85 20.62 -4.20
C ILE A 459 -29.75 20.05 -5.29
N VAL A 460 -30.45 20.92 -6.03
CA VAL A 460 -31.39 20.54 -7.10
C VAL A 460 -30.69 19.72 -8.20
N GLU A 461 -29.54 20.19 -8.68
CA GLU A 461 -28.73 19.50 -9.70
C GLU A 461 -28.32 18.07 -9.31
N ARG A 462 -28.22 17.79 -8.01
CA ARG A 462 -27.80 16.47 -7.50
C ARG A 462 -28.96 15.56 -7.15
N LEU A 463 -30.21 16.02 -7.21
CA LEU A 463 -31.33 15.17 -6.85
C LEU A 463 -31.45 13.99 -7.83
N PRO A 464 -31.76 12.79 -7.32
CA PRO A 464 -32.06 11.65 -8.17
C PRO A 464 -33.30 11.95 -9.02
N LYS A 465 -33.30 11.47 -10.26
CA LYS A 465 -34.42 11.68 -11.19
C LYS A 465 -35.70 11.08 -10.61
N ASP A 466 -36.83 11.77 -10.75
CA ASP A 466 -38.12 11.33 -10.18
C ASP A 466 -38.56 9.92 -10.63
N SER A 467 -38.03 9.42 -11.75
CA SER A 467 -38.23 8.03 -12.19
C SER A 467 -37.68 6.97 -11.22
N GLU A 468 -36.71 7.32 -10.37
CA GLU A 468 -36.05 6.40 -9.42
C GLU A 468 -36.84 6.23 -8.10
N TYR A 469 -37.73 7.16 -7.75
CA TYR A 469 -38.47 7.15 -6.49
C TYR A 469 -39.97 7.35 -6.69
N LYS A 470 -40.72 6.25 -6.78
CA LYS A 470 -42.20 6.27 -6.86
C LYS A 470 -42.91 6.31 -5.49
N SER A 471 -42.25 6.83 -4.46
CA SER A 471 -42.81 6.85 -3.09
C SER A 471 -43.61 8.14 -2.84
N PRO A 472 -44.89 8.08 -2.45
CA PRO A 472 -45.66 9.27 -2.07
C PRO A 472 -45.01 10.08 -0.94
N LEU A 473 -44.33 9.40 -0.01
CA LEU A 473 -43.62 10.04 1.09
C LEU A 473 -42.38 10.82 0.61
N TYR A 474 -41.68 10.31 -0.41
CA TYR A 474 -40.56 11.01 -1.04
C TYR A 474 -41.02 12.32 -1.67
N ASN A 475 -42.09 12.29 -2.48
CA ASN A 475 -42.63 13.48 -3.14
C ASN A 475 -43.12 14.52 -2.12
N ARG A 476 -43.77 14.08 -1.04
CA ARG A 476 -44.21 14.99 0.03
C ARG A 476 -43.02 15.68 0.71
N LEU A 477 -41.96 14.93 1.05
CA LEU A 477 -40.75 15.49 1.65
C LEU A 477 -40.01 16.43 0.70
N LYS A 478 -39.94 16.09 -0.60
CA LYS A 478 -39.39 16.96 -1.66
C LYS A 478 -40.13 18.30 -1.70
N ILE A 479 -41.46 18.28 -1.79
CA ILE A 479 -42.29 19.50 -1.84
C ILE A 479 -42.09 20.37 -0.60
N LEU A 480 -42.13 19.77 0.59
CA LEU A 480 -41.91 20.50 1.85
C LEU A 480 -40.51 21.13 1.91
N PHE A 481 -39.48 20.40 1.47
CA PHE A 481 -38.12 20.90 1.40
C PHE A 481 -37.99 22.07 0.42
N TYR A 482 -38.55 21.93 -0.78
CA TYR A 482 -38.51 22.96 -1.82
C TYR A 482 -39.20 24.24 -1.34
N GLY A 483 -40.41 24.12 -0.78
CA GLY A 483 -41.15 25.28 -0.27
C GLY A 483 -40.44 26.01 0.87
N LYS A 484 -39.65 25.29 1.68
CA LYS A 484 -38.91 25.90 2.80
C LYS A 484 -37.58 26.53 2.38
N TYR A 485 -36.84 25.91 1.46
CA TYR A 485 -35.44 26.28 1.21
C TYR A 485 -35.12 26.68 -0.23
N ILE A 486 -35.97 26.36 -1.22
CA ILE A 486 -35.62 26.50 -2.65
C ILE A 486 -36.50 27.53 -3.36
N THR A 487 -37.80 27.61 -3.07
CA THR A 487 -38.76 28.46 -3.80
C THR A 487 -38.49 29.97 -3.75
N GLN A 488 -37.64 30.41 -2.82
CA GLN A 488 -37.18 31.79 -2.73
C GLN A 488 -36.13 32.16 -3.79
N PHE A 489 -35.60 31.15 -4.50
CA PHE A 489 -34.62 31.30 -5.58
C PHE A 489 -35.26 30.94 -6.91
N ASP A 490 -35.02 31.75 -7.94
CA ASP A 490 -35.55 31.53 -9.30
C ASP A 490 -34.74 30.43 -10.02
N ILE A 491 -34.79 29.23 -9.45
CA ILE A 491 -34.07 28.05 -9.91
C ILE A 491 -35.06 27.27 -10.75
N GLY A 492 -34.97 27.42 -12.07
CA GLY A 492 -35.92 26.88 -13.05
C GLY A 492 -36.35 25.44 -12.77
N ASN A 493 -37.64 25.17 -13.00
CA ASN A 493 -38.31 23.90 -12.72
C ASN A 493 -37.46 22.68 -13.14
N ALA A 494 -37.06 21.86 -12.17
CA ALA A 494 -36.34 20.60 -12.34
C ALA A 494 -37.16 19.40 -11.85
#